data_AF-S2RL04-F1
#
_entry.id   AF-S2RL04-F1
#
_cell.length_a   1.000
_cell.length_b   1.000
_cell.length_c   1.000
_cell.angle_alpha   90.00
_cell.angle_beta   90.00
_cell.angle_gamma   90.00
#
_symmetry.space_group_name_H-M   'P 1'
#
loop_
_entity.id
_entity.type
_entity.pdbx_description
1 polymer ?
#
loop_
_entity_poly.entity_id
_entity_poly.type
_entity_poly.pdbx_seq_one_letter_code
_entity_poly.pdbx_strand_id
1 'polypeptide(L)'
;QVTRATLINNIPGYTAETSTFALMIGAMIGIMLLIIGIFMYILTIQKISMYGVMRAQGIRTRAIIAALFWQILMLAVVGVAVGAGLLMLTELILPKTMPFYANSILFFSIATALIVMSLIGGLFSLRRILRIDPLAAIGGE
;
A
#
# COMPACT_ATOMS: atom_id res chain seq x y z
N GLN A 1 11.40 37.48 24.62
CA GLN A 1 10.85 36.29 25.31
C GLN A 1 11.30 35.07 24.53
N VAL A 2 12.06 34.16 25.15
CA VAL A 2 12.51 32.94 24.46
C VAL A 2 11.32 31.99 24.38
N THR A 3 10.78 31.81 23.18
CA THR A 3 9.63 30.94 22.91
C THR A 3 10.00 29.49 23.24
N ARG A 4 9.09 28.72 23.83
CA ARG A 4 9.32 27.30 24.23
C ARG A 4 9.92 26.44 23.11
N ALA A 5 9.59 26.73 21.85
CA ALA A 5 10.15 26.07 20.66
C ALA A 5 11.67 26.25 20.51
N THR A 6 12.21 27.43 20.87
CA THR A 6 13.65 27.70 20.81
C THR A 6 14.38 26.95 21.94
N LEU A 7 13.76 26.77 23.10
CA LEU A 7 14.35 26.02 24.21
C LEU A 7 14.45 24.51 23.91
N ILE A 8 13.42 23.93 23.27
CA ILE A 8 13.37 22.50 22.88
C ILE A 8 14.44 22.19 21.82
N ASN A 9 14.60 23.05 20.82
CA ASN A 9 15.62 22.88 19.78
C ASN A 9 17.07 23.06 20.28
N ASN A 10 17.25 23.72 21.44
CA ASN A 10 18.56 23.89 22.07
C ASN A 10 18.89 22.78 23.08
N ILE A 11 18.01 21.78 23.27
CA ILE A 11 18.37 20.58 24.05
C ILE A 11 19.39 19.78 23.24
N PRO A 12 20.62 19.59 23.73
CA PRO A 12 21.64 18.83 23.02
C PRO A 12 21.14 17.40 22.82
N GLY A 13 21.01 16.98 21.56
CA GLY A 13 20.54 15.64 21.16
C GLY A 13 19.14 15.59 20.54
N TYR A 14 18.24 16.54 20.83
CA TYR A 14 16.85 16.49 20.35
C TYR A 14 16.75 16.52 18.82
N THR A 15 17.53 17.38 18.17
CA THR A 15 17.54 17.52 16.70
C THR A 15 18.15 16.31 15.99
N ALA A 16 19.17 15.68 16.61
CA ALA A 16 19.81 14.48 16.08
C ALA A 16 18.91 13.25 16.21
N GLU A 17 18.23 13.10 17.35
CA GLU A 17 17.29 12.00 17.61
C GLU A 17 16.04 12.09 16.72
N THR A 18 15.40 13.26 16.64
CA THR A 18 14.22 13.46 15.78
C THR A 18 14.53 13.26 14.30
N SER A 19 15.73 13.64 13.84
CA SER A 19 16.17 13.36 12.47
C SER A 19 16.35 11.86 12.20
N THR A 20 16.90 11.13 13.17
CA THR A 20 17.10 9.67 13.05
C THR A 20 15.75 8.96 13.00
N PHE A 21 14.79 9.32 13.87
CA PHE A 21 13.44 8.76 13.80
C PHE A 21 12.72 9.10 12.49
N ALA A 22 12.85 10.33 12.00
CA ALA A 22 12.27 10.71 10.72
C ALA A 22 12.82 9.86 9.56
N LEU A 23 14.13 9.57 9.56
CA LEU A 23 14.75 8.67 8.59
C LEU A 23 14.18 7.25 8.68
N MET A 24 14.04 6.70 9.89
CA MET A 24 13.48 5.36 10.10
C MET A 24 12.03 5.27 9.61
N ILE A 25 11.19 6.24 9.97
CA ILE A 25 9.79 6.30 9.54
C ILE A 25 9.71 6.42 8.02
N GLY A 26 10.50 7.32 7.41
CA GLY A 26 10.53 7.50 5.97
C GLY A 26 10.97 6.24 5.23
N ALA A 27 12.03 5.57 5.70
CA ALA A 27 12.51 4.33 5.12
C ALA A 27 11.47 3.20 5.23
N MET A 28 10.81 3.05 6.38
CA MET A 28 9.76 2.03 6.57
C MET A 28 8.57 2.28 5.64
N ILE A 29 8.12 3.53 5.51
CA ILE A 29 7.05 3.87 4.56
C ILE A 29 7.50 3.55 3.13
N GLY A 30 8.72 3.93 2.74
CA GLY A 30 9.25 3.66 1.40
C GLY A 30 9.28 2.16 1.07
N ILE A 31 9.82 1.34 1.98
CA ILE A 31 9.88 -0.11 1.79
C ILE A 31 8.46 -0.70 1.76
N MET A 32 7.56 -0.26 2.63
CA MET A 32 6.17 -0.72 2.67
C MET A 32 5.43 -0.45 1.35
N LEU A 33 5.58 0.77 0.80
CA LEU A 33 4.98 1.16 -0.49
C LEU A 33 5.51 0.34 -1.67
N LEU A 34 6.81 0.02 -1.65
CA LEU A 34 7.43 -0.84 -2.66
C LEU A 34 6.91 -2.27 -2.56
N ILE A 35 6.89 -2.83 -1.35
CA ILE A 35 6.41 -4.19 -1.08
C ILE A 35 4.98 -4.35 -1.56
N ILE A 36 4.05 -3.46 -1.16
CA ILE A 36 2.64 -3.60 -1.58
C ILE A 36 2.50 -3.55 -3.10
N GLY A 37 3.28 -2.71 -3.79
CA GLY A 37 3.28 -2.64 -5.25
C GLY A 37 3.72 -3.96 -5.90
N ILE A 38 4.82 -4.56 -5.42
CA ILE A 38 5.33 -5.84 -5.94
C ILE A 38 4.34 -6.98 -5.63
N PHE A 39 3.78 -7.02 -4.43
CA PHE A 39 2.81 -8.07 -4.07
C PHE A 39 1.56 -7.98 -4.94
N MET A 40 1.00 -6.78 -5.13
CA MET A 40 -0.14 -6.60 -6.03
C MET A 40 0.18 -7.00 -7.47
N TYR A 41 1.39 -6.70 -7.94
CA TYR A 41 1.86 -7.14 -9.24
C TYR A 41 1.89 -8.67 -9.38
N ILE A 42 2.50 -9.36 -8.40
CA ILE A 42 2.61 -10.83 -8.39
C ILE A 42 1.22 -11.47 -8.32
N LEU A 43 0.38 -11.03 -7.38
CA LEU A 43 -0.97 -11.58 -7.18
C LEU A 43 -1.85 -11.43 -8.43
N THR A 44 -1.67 -10.33 -9.18
CA THR A 44 -2.44 -10.09 -10.39
C THR A 44 -1.95 -10.97 -11.55
N ILE A 45 -0.63 -11.18 -11.69
CA ILE A 45 -0.06 -12.08 -12.70
C ILE A 45 -0.39 -13.55 -12.45
N GLN A 46 -0.43 -13.99 -11.18
CA GLN A 46 -0.79 -15.37 -10.85
C GLN A 46 -2.21 -15.74 -11.35
N LYS A 47 -3.08 -14.74 -11.59
CA LYS A 47 -4.44 -14.92 -12.11
C LYS A 47 -4.55 -14.81 -13.64
N ILE A 48 -3.43 -14.79 -14.36
CA ILE A 48 -3.42 -14.53 -15.80
C ILE A 48 -4.17 -15.58 -16.63
N SER A 49 -4.09 -16.87 -16.26
CA SER A 49 -4.80 -17.96 -16.96
C SER A 49 -6.31 -17.77 -16.89
N MET A 50 -6.82 -17.40 -15.71
CA MET A 50 -8.23 -17.09 -15.49
C MET A 50 -8.71 -15.95 -16.38
N TYR A 51 -7.93 -14.86 -16.49
CA TYR A 51 -8.28 -13.74 -17.37
C TYR A 51 -8.18 -14.11 -18.86
N GLY A 52 -7.27 -15.00 -19.23
CA GLY A 52 -7.17 -15.57 -20.58
C GLY A 52 -8.44 -16.32 -20.98
N VAL A 53 -8.96 -17.18 -20.09
CA VAL A 53 -10.23 -17.89 -20.30
C VAL A 53 -11.41 -16.92 -20.42
N MET A 54 -11.49 -15.90 -19.54
CA MET A 54 -12.53 -14.87 -19.62
C MET A 54 -12.53 -14.14 -20.97
N ARG A 55 -11.34 -13.84 -21.50
CA ARG A 55 -11.18 -13.19 -22.81
C ARG A 55 -11.59 -14.13 -23.95
N ALA A 56 -11.27 -15.42 -23.86
CA ALA A 56 -11.68 -16.42 -24.84
C ALA A 56 -13.21 -16.65 -24.86
N GLN A 57 -13.87 -16.46 -23.72
CA GLN A 57 -15.34 -16.45 -23.61
C GLN A 57 -15.99 -15.18 -24.19
N GLY A 58 -15.22 -14.25 -24.77
CA GLY A 58 -15.73 -13.05 -25.40
C GLY A 58 -15.95 -11.86 -24.46
N ILE A 59 -15.47 -11.92 -23.21
CA ILE A 59 -15.56 -10.79 -22.29
C ILE A 59 -14.67 -9.65 -22.79
N ARG A 60 -15.26 -8.46 -22.93
CA ARG A 60 -14.54 -7.25 -23.37
C ARG A 60 -13.39 -6.95 -22.43
N THR A 61 -12.20 -6.70 -22.98
CA THR A 61 -10.99 -6.34 -22.22
C THR A 61 -11.22 -5.19 -21.24
N ARG A 62 -12.01 -4.17 -21.63
CA ARG A 62 -12.35 -3.04 -20.76
C ARG A 62 -13.10 -3.47 -19.49
N ALA A 63 -13.95 -4.49 -19.58
CA ALA A 63 -14.67 -5.02 -18.43
C ALA A 63 -13.72 -5.74 -17.46
N ILE A 64 -12.73 -6.49 -18.00
CA ILE A 64 -11.69 -7.16 -17.19
C ILE A 64 -10.84 -6.12 -16.44
N ILE A 65 -10.45 -5.04 -17.12
CA ILE A 65 -9.68 -3.94 -16.50
C ILE A 65 -10.47 -3.27 -15.39
N ALA A 66 -11.75 -2.98 -15.62
CA ALA A 66 -12.62 -2.37 -14.60
C ALA A 66 -12.83 -3.30 -13.39
N ALA A 67 -13.05 -4.60 -13.63
CA ALA A 67 -13.19 -5.59 -12.57
C ALA A 67 -11.91 -5.70 -11.73
N LEU A 68 -10.75 -5.77 -12.39
CA LEU A 68 -9.45 -5.79 -11.73
C LEU A 68 -9.21 -4.53 -10.89
N PHE A 69 -9.51 -3.35 -11.44
CA PHE A 69 -9.38 -2.09 -10.72
C PHE A 69 -10.20 -2.11 -9.42
N TRP A 70 -11.48 -2.50 -9.50
CA TRP A 70 -12.35 -2.60 -8.33
C TRP A 70 -11.89 -3.65 -7.33
N GLN A 71 -11.38 -4.79 -7.80
CA GLN A 71 -10.82 -5.83 -6.94
C GLN A 71 -9.60 -5.32 -6.15
N ILE A 72 -8.66 -4.65 -6.82
CA ILE A 72 -7.47 -4.07 -6.18
C ILE A 72 -7.90 -3.00 -5.17
N LEU A 73 -8.81 -2.12 -5.57
CA LEU A 73 -9.28 -1.04 -4.70
C LEU A 73 -9.95 -1.59 -3.44
N MET A 74 -10.88 -2.55 -3.58
CA MET A 74 -11.53 -3.17 -2.43
C MET A 74 -10.52 -3.87 -1.52
N LEU A 75 -9.58 -4.63 -2.10
CA LEU A 75 -8.56 -5.33 -1.33
C LEU A 75 -7.67 -4.34 -0.54
N ALA A 76 -7.27 -3.23 -1.17
CA ALA A 76 -6.47 -2.19 -0.54
C ALA A 76 -7.23 -1.49 0.59
N VAL A 77 -8.49 -1.12 0.36
CA VAL A 77 -9.34 -0.47 1.37
C VAL A 77 -9.57 -1.39 2.57
N VAL A 78 -9.88 -2.66 2.33
CA VAL A 78 -10.05 -3.65 3.41
C VAL A 78 -8.73 -3.85 4.16
N GLY A 79 -7.60 -3.94 3.46
CA GLY A 79 -6.28 -4.06 4.09
C GLY A 79 -5.95 -2.86 4.99
N VAL A 80 -6.22 -1.64 4.52
CA VAL A 80 -6.05 -0.42 5.33
C VAL A 80 -7.00 -0.40 6.52
N ALA A 81 -8.26 -0.81 6.35
CA ALA A 81 -9.23 -0.87 7.45
C ALA A 81 -8.82 -1.88 8.53
N VAL A 82 -8.32 -3.06 8.12
CA VAL A 82 -7.77 -4.06 9.05
C VAL A 82 -6.54 -3.51 9.77
N GLY A 83 -5.63 -2.84 9.04
CA GLY A 83 -4.47 -2.18 9.65
C GLY A 83 -4.86 -1.10 10.65
N ALA A 84 -5.89 -0.31 10.37
CA ALA A 84 -6.45 0.69 11.28
C ALA A 84 -7.00 0.04 12.55
N GLY A 85 -7.73 -1.08 12.42
CA GLY A 85 -8.23 -1.85 13.56
C GLY A 85 -7.10 -2.40 14.43
N LEU A 86 -6.04 -2.95 13.82
CA LEU A 86 -4.85 -3.42 14.53
C LEU A 86 -4.12 -2.28 15.26
N LEU A 87 -4.07 -1.09 14.68
CA LEU A 87 -3.51 0.10 15.33
C LEU A 87 -4.28 0.45 16.61
N MET A 88 -5.62 0.47 16.54
CA MET A 88 -6.48 0.73 17.71
C MET A 88 -6.34 -0.34 18.78
N LEU A 89 -6.21 -1.61 18.39
CA LEU A 89 -5.95 -2.70 19.34
C LEU A 89 -4.61 -2.54 20.04
N THR A 90 -3.58 -2.10 19.29
CA THR A 90 -2.25 -1.85 19.85
C THR A 90 -2.28 -0.70 20.86
N GLU A 91 -3.02 0.37 20.56
CA GLU A 91 -3.23 1.50 21.48
C GLU A 91 -3.89 1.06 22.80
N LEU A 92 -4.83 0.10 22.75
CA LEU A 92 -5.50 -0.43 23.94
C LEU A 92 -4.58 -1.30 24.82
N ILE A 93 -3.65 -2.03 24.20
CA ILE A 93 -2.71 -2.94 24.89
C ILE A 93 -1.54 -2.15 25.51
N LEU A 94 -1.21 -0.98 24.96
CA LEU A 94 -0.11 -0.16 25.45
C LEU A 94 -0.34 0.31 26.90
N PRO A 95 0.68 0.27 27.77
CA PRO A 95 0.57 0.84 29.10
C PRO A 95 0.35 2.36 29.01
N LYS A 96 -0.55 2.89 29.84
CA LYS A 96 -0.92 4.33 29.86
C LYS A 96 0.25 5.29 30.10
N THR A 97 1.39 4.77 30.56
CA THR A 97 2.62 5.52 30.77
C THR A 97 3.42 5.75 29.48
N MET A 98 3.12 5.04 28.40
CA MET A 98 3.79 5.20 27.12
C MET A 98 3.07 6.26 26.27
N PRO A 99 3.70 7.41 25.98
CA PRO A 99 3.07 8.47 25.20
C PRO A 99 2.99 8.06 23.72
N PHE A 100 1.85 7.50 23.32
CA PHE A 100 1.53 7.21 21.92
C PHE A 100 0.59 8.28 21.37
N TYR A 101 1.06 9.02 20.35
CA TYR A 101 0.26 10.04 19.67
C TYR A 101 0.00 9.62 18.23
N ALA A 102 -1.21 9.15 17.96
CA ALA A 102 -1.65 8.86 16.60
C ALA A 102 -1.89 10.17 15.84
N ASN A 103 -0.98 10.54 14.95
CA ASN A 103 -1.19 11.67 14.06
C ASN A 103 -2.11 11.27 12.90
N SER A 104 -3.36 11.73 12.95
CA SER A 104 -4.35 11.43 11.91
C SER A 104 -3.91 11.89 10.51
N ILE A 105 -3.19 13.01 10.38
CA ILE A 105 -2.74 13.50 9.06
C ILE A 105 -1.74 12.54 8.41
N LEU A 106 -0.80 12.02 9.21
CA LEU A 106 0.20 11.05 8.74
C LEU A 106 -0.45 9.71 8.45
N PHE A 107 -1.43 9.30 9.26
CA PHE A 107 -2.17 8.08 9.01
C PHE A 107 -2.90 8.13 7.67
N PHE A 108 -3.68 9.18 7.41
CA PHE A 108 -4.42 9.33 6.15
C PHE A 108 -3.50 9.48 4.94
N SER A 109 -2.35 10.15 5.09
CA SER A 109 -1.39 10.28 3.98
C SER A 109 -0.78 8.92 3.61
N ILE A 110 -0.37 8.11 4.60
CA ILE A 110 0.17 6.77 4.38
C ILE A 110 -0.90 5.83 3.80
N ALA A 111 -2.12 5.85 4.36
CA ALA A 111 -3.24 5.05 3.87
C ALA A 111 -3.54 5.35 2.39
N THR A 112 -3.59 6.64 2.03
CA THR A 112 -3.80 7.05 0.64
C THR A 112 -2.65 6.60 -0.25
N ALA A 113 -1.40 6.77 0.20
CA ALA A 113 -0.22 6.32 -0.55
C ALA A 113 -0.23 4.81 -0.79
N LEU A 114 -0.63 3.99 0.19
CA LEU A 114 -0.77 2.54 0.06
C LEU A 114 -1.83 2.15 -0.97
N ILE A 115 -2.98 2.81 -0.97
CA ILE A 115 -4.05 2.57 -1.95
C ILE A 115 -3.56 2.95 -3.36
N VAL A 116 -2.93 4.11 -3.52
CA VAL A 116 -2.39 4.53 -4.82
C VAL A 116 -1.31 3.57 -5.31
N MET A 117 -0.38 3.17 -4.45
CA MET A 117 0.71 2.24 -4.84
C MET A 117 0.20 0.83 -5.15
N SER A 118 -0.81 0.34 -4.44
CA SER A 118 -1.44 -0.95 -4.75
C SER A 118 -2.12 -0.94 -6.12
N LEU A 119 -2.81 0.15 -6.46
CA LEU A 119 -3.39 0.38 -7.79
C LEU A 119 -2.31 0.46 -8.87
N ILE A 120 -1.23 1.20 -8.65
CA ILE A 120 -0.12 1.31 -9.60
C ILE A 120 0.51 -0.08 -9.85
N GLY A 121 0.84 -0.83 -8.80
CA GLY A 121 1.44 -2.16 -8.91
C GLY A 121 0.53 -3.16 -9.64
N GLY A 122 -0.77 -3.15 -9.30
CA GLY A 122 -1.75 -4.02 -9.93
C GLY A 122 -2.08 -3.63 -11.38
N LEU A 123 -2.23 -2.34 -11.70
CA LEU A 123 -2.46 -1.88 -13.08
C LEU A 123 -1.21 -2.05 -13.95
N PHE A 124 -0.01 -1.91 -13.40
CA PHE A 124 1.22 -2.16 -14.15
C PHE A 124 1.32 -3.62 -14.63
N SER A 125 0.81 -4.56 -13.84
CA SER A 125 0.75 -5.98 -14.21
C SER A 125 -0.11 -6.25 -15.46
N LEU A 126 -1.10 -5.38 -15.73
CA LEU A 126 -2.00 -5.50 -16.87
C LEU A 126 -1.26 -5.44 -18.21
N ARG A 127 -0.17 -4.66 -18.30
CA ARG A 127 0.66 -4.63 -19.53
C ARG A 127 1.22 -6.02 -19.88
N ARG A 128 1.52 -6.84 -18.87
CA ARG A 128 2.00 -8.21 -19.08
C ARG A 128 0.84 -9.16 -19.39
N ILE A 129 -0.33 -8.96 -18.77
CA ILE A 129 -1.57 -9.71 -19.07
C ILE A 129 -2.01 -9.51 -20.52
N LEU A 130 -2.00 -8.27 -21.02
CA LEU A 130 -2.48 -7.94 -22.38
C LEU A 130 -1.54 -8.39 -23.49
N ARG A 131 -0.25 -8.60 -23.19
CA ARG A 131 0.76 -9.09 -24.13
C ARG A 131 0.80 -10.61 -24.27
N ILE A 132 0.17 -11.35 -23.35
CA ILE A 132 0.12 -12.81 -23.43
C ILE A 132 -1.04 -13.21 -24.32
N ASP A 133 -0.74 -13.99 -25.35
CA ASP A 133 -1.70 -14.42 -26.36
C ASP A 133 -2.72 -15.38 -25.72
N PRO A 134 -4.04 -15.11 -25.80
CA PRO A 134 -5.06 -15.93 -25.16
C PRO A 134 -5.08 -17.39 -25.64
N LEU A 135 -4.55 -17.68 -26.84
CA LEU A 135 -4.38 -19.05 -27.35
C LEU A 135 -3.30 -19.85 -26.58
N ALA A 136 -2.21 -19.21 -26.14
CA ALA A 136 -1.19 -19.85 -25.31
C ALA A 136 -1.69 -20.13 -23.89
N ALA A 137 -2.65 -19.33 -23.38
CA ALA A 137 -3.17 -19.49 -22.02
C ALA A 137 -4.15 -20.67 -21.84
N ILE A 138 -4.70 -21.22 -22.94
CA ILE A 138 -5.68 -22.32 -22.92
C ILE A 138 -5.04 -23.67 -23.29
N GLY A 139 -3.78 -23.69 -23.75
CA GLY A 139 -3.07 -24.91 -24.13
C GLY A 139 -2.79 -25.07 -25.62
N GLY A 140 -2.61 -23.95 -26.35
CA GLY A 140 -1.93 -23.97 -27.65
C GLY A 140 -0.41 -23.97 -27.45
N GLU A 141 0.10 -25.13 -27.03
CA GLU A 141 1.50 -25.51 -26.72
C GLU A 141 2.18 -24.81 -25.53
#